data_AF-A0A6G3TXA5-F1
#
_entry.id   AF-A0A6G3TXA5-F1
#
_cell.length_a   1.000
_cell.length_b   1.000
_cell.length_c   1.000
_cell.angle_alpha   90.00
_cell.angle_beta   90.00
_cell.angle_gamma   90.00
#
_symmetry.space_group_name_H-M   'P 1'
#
loop_
_entity.id
_entity.type
_entity.pdbx_description
1 polymer ?
#
loop_
_entity_poly.entity_id
_entity_poly.type
_entity_poly.pdbx_seq_one_letter_code
_entity_poly.pdbx_strand_id
1 'polypeptide(L)'
;GEGGYWGLTRTTAADRLVLLRRLLGRDGEEGADLLGGDARALARTLMGRVVAAQAWGVPVVADGSAWAVKNGWMPRDATGLWVVHSFGRVTSGGRDCLLAVLSDGHATMAEGVARVEAAARAAMAALPPQPAE
;
A
#
# COMPACT_ATOMS: atom_id res chain seq x y z
N GLY A 1 -10.54 -8.41 -15.81
CA GLY A 1 -10.13 -7.43 -16.83
C GLY A 1 -10.62 -7.97 -18.14
N GLU A 2 -11.04 -7.12 -19.07
CA GLU A 2 -11.49 -7.59 -20.37
C GLU A 2 -10.40 -8.45 -21.04
N GLY A 3 -10.81 -9.55 -21.68
CA GLY A 3 -9.88 -10.45 -22.39
C GLY A 3 -8.92 -11.26 -21.50
N GLY A 4 -9.14 -11.34 -20.18
CA GLY A 4 -8.30 -12.16 -19.29
C GLY A 4 -7.05 -11.46 -18.74
N TYR A 5 -6.81 -10.20 -19.12
CA TYR A 5 -5.62 -9.43 -18.72
C TYR A 5 -5.74 -8.77 -17.33
N TRP A 6 -6.45 -9.41 -16.41
CA TRP A 6 -6.55 -8.92 -15.03
C TRP A 6 -5.18 -8.96 -14.36
N GLY A 7 -4.75 -7.85 -13.74
CA GLY A 7 -3.44 -7.75 -13.10
C GLY A 7 -2.27 -7.36 -14.02
N LEU A 8 -2.52 -7.08 -15.31
CA LEU A 8 -1.47 -6.61 -16.24
C LEU A 8 -1.34 -5.09 -16.35
N THR A 9 -2.26 -4.34 -15.75
CA THR A 9 -2.20 -2.87 -15.70
C THR A 9 -0.92 -2.39 -15.01
N ARG A 10 -0.31 -1.33 -15.54
CA ARG A 10 0.89 -0.70 -14.97
C ARG A 10 0.52 0.53 -14.15
N THR A 11 1.40 0.88 -13.22
CA THR A 11 1.28 2.03 -12.33
C THR A 11 2.67 2.34 -11.76
N THR A 12 2.82 3.48 -11.09
CA THR A 12 4.04 3.84 -10.35
C THR A 12 3.74 3.97 -8.86
N ALA A 13 4.79 4.00 -8.02
CA ALA A 13 4.62 4.30 -6.59
C ALA A 13 3.99 5.69 -6.38
N ALA A 14 4.39 6.68 -7.19
CA ALA A 14 3.84 8.04 -7.15
C ALA A 14 2.34 8.06 -7.46
N ASP A 15 1.90 7.37 -8.52
CA ASP A 15 0.46 7.30 -8.87
C ASP A 15 -0.35 6.61 -7.77
N ARG A 16 0.23 5.59 -7.11
CA ARG A 16 -0.42 4.93 -5.97
C ARG A 16 -0.59 5.88 -4.79
N LEU A 17 0.38 6.76 -4.53
CA LEU A 17 0.23 7.80 -3.50
C LEU A 17 -0.86 8.82 -3.86
N VAL A 18 -0.96 9.22 -5.13
CA VAL A 18 -2.04 10.10 -5.60
C VAL A 18 -3.42 9.43 -5.39
N LEU A 19 -3.55 8.15 -5.75
CA LEU A 19 -4.77 7.39 -5.52
C LEU A 19 -5.09 7.28 -4.03
N LEU A 20 -4.10 6.95 -3.20
CA LEU A 20 -4.28 6.84 -1.74
C LEU A 20 -4.68 8.17 -1.10
N ARG A 21 -4.14 9.30 -1.57
CA ARG A 21 -4.56 10.64 -1.13
C ARG A 21 -6.04 10.87 -1.45
N ARG A 22 -6.47 10.56 -2.68
CA ARG A 22 -7.87 10.70 -3.11
C ARG A 22 -8.82 9.76 -2.37
N LEU A 23 -8.37 8.54 -2.07
CA LEU A 23 -9.19 7.49 -1.47
C LEU A 23 -9.24 7.58 0.06
N LEU A 24 -8.11 7.87 0.71
CA LEU A 24 -7.90 7.75 2.14
C LEU A 24 -7.43 9.04 2.82
N GLY A 25 -7.28 10.14 2.08
CA GLY A 25 -6.90 11.46 2.61
C GLY A 25 -7.84 11.93 3.73
N ARG A 26 -7.46 12.97 4.46
CA ARG A 26 -8.32 13.57 5.49
C ARG A 26 -9.38 14.46 4.84
N ASP A 27 -10.50 14.67 5.52
CA ASP A 27 -11.51 15.60 5.00
C ASP A 27 -10.93 17.03 4.99
N GLY A 28 -11.14 17.75 3.89
CA GLY A 28 -10.51 19.06 3.66
C GLY A 28 -9.04 19.00 3.24
N GLU A 29 -8.42 17.82 3.16
CA GLU A 29 -7.08 17.67 2.57
C GLU A 29 -7.15 17.89 1.05
N GLU A 30 -6.23 18.69 0.52
CA GLU A 30 -6.15 18.95 -0.92
C GLU A 30 -5.99 17.63 -1.70
N GLY A 31 -6.85 17.44 -2.70
CA GLY A 31 -6.90 16.22 -3.50
C GLY A 31 -7.58 15.03 -2.81
N ALA A 32 -8.28 15.22 -1.69
CA ALA A 32 -9.11 14.21 -1.04
C ALA A 32 -10.61 14.53 -1.23
N ASP A 33 -11.01 14.82 -2.46
CA ASP A 33 -12.35 15.27 -2.87
C ASP A 33 -13.14 14.20 -3.65
N LEU A 34 -12.50 13.07 -3.98
CA LEU A 34 -13.09 12.03 -4.84
C LEU A 34 -14.27 11.29 -4.18
N LEU A 35 -14.19 11.04 -2.87
CA LEU A 35 -15.20 10.32 -2.11
C LEU A 35 -15.70 11.16 -0.94
N GLY A 36 -17.01 11.14 -0.70
CA GLY A 36 -17.60 11.64 0.54
C GLY A 36 -17.13 10.84 1.77
N GLY A 37 -17.32 11.42 2.96
CA GLY A 37 -16.84 10.88 4.23
C GLY A 37 -17.25 9.42 4.49
N ASP A 38 -18.52 9.07 4.23
CA ASP A 38 -19.04 7.71 4.43
C ASP A 38 -18.37 6.68 3.52
N ALA A 39 -18.22 6.99 2.23
CA ALA A 39 -17.56 6.11 1.26
C ALA A 39 -16.08 5.92 1.61
N ARG A 40 -15.43 6.96 2.15
CA ARG A 40 -14.05 6.90 2.63
C ARG A 40 -13.91 6.05 3.89
N ALA A 41 -14.84 6.19 4.83
CA ALA A 41 -14.89 5.36 6.03
C ALA A 41 -15.08 3.88 5.68
N LEU A 42 -15.96 3.59 4.72
CA LEU A 42 -16.15 2.25 4.18
C LEU A 42 -14.86 1.71 3.54
N ALA A 43 -14.20 2.49 2.68
CA ALA A 43 -12.94 2.10 2.05
C ALA A 43 -11.84 1.78 3.08
N ARG A 44 -11.65 2.64 4.08
CA ARG A 44 -10.71 2.40 5.20
C ARG A 44 -11.06 1.12 5.95
N THR A 45 -12.35 0.89 6.23
CA THR A 45 -12.82 -0.30 6.94
C THR A 45 -12.50 -1.59 6.17
N LEU A 46 -12.77 -1.61 4.85
CA LEU A 46 -12.48 -2.77 4.01
C LEU A 46 -10.97 -3.03 3.92
N MET A 47 -10.17 -1.98 3.74
CA MET A 47 -8.71 -2.09 3.66
C MET A 47 -8.04 -2.44 4.99
N GLY A 48 -8.65 -2.08 6.13
CA GLY A 48 -8.17 -2.43 7.47
C GLY A 48 -8.63 -3.80 7.97
N ARG A 49 -9.45 -4.52 7.21
CA ARG A 49 -10.01 -5.83 7.58
C ARG A 49 -9.69 -6.93 6.57
N VAL A 50 -8.53 -6.84 5.93
CA VAL A 50 -8.03 -7.96 5.11
C VAL A 50 -7.81 -9.19 6.00
N VAL A 51 -7.98 -10.38 5.42
CA VAL A 51 -7.70 -11.64 6.14
C VAL A 51 -6.23 -11.68 6.58
N ALA A 52 -5.93 -12.39 7.67
CA ALA A 52 -4.58 -12.43 8.26
C ALA A 52 -3.48 -12.81 7.25
N ALA A 53 -3.75 -13.76 6.35
CA ALA A 53 -2.82 -14.18 5.30
C ALA A 53 -2.48 -13.08 4.27
N GLN A 54 -3.23 -11.98 4.24
CA GLN A 54 -3.01 -10.83 3.37
C GLN A 54 -2.52 -9.58 4.12
N ALA A 55 -2.32 -9.65 5.44
CA ALA A 55 -1.85 -8.55 6.28
C ALA A 55 -0.30 -8.45 6.30
N TRP A 56 0.33 -8.43 5.13
CA TRP A 56 1.78 -8.28 4.95
C TRP A 56 2.12 -7.00 4.18
N GLY A 57 3.39 -6.58 4.17
CA GLY A 57 3.82 -5.37 3.48
C GLY A 57 3.68 -4.12 4.35
N VAL A 58 2.84 -3.15 3.95
CA VAL A 58 2.58 -1.91 4.72
C VAL A 58 2.25 -2.17 6.21
N PRO A 59 1.45 -3.18 6.59
CA PRO A 59 1.16 -3.48 8.00
C PRO A 59 2.40 -3.76 8.87
N VAL A 60 3.53 -4.14 8.28
CA VAL A 60 4.74 -4.51 9.04
C VAL A 60 5.39 -3.35 9.79
N VAL A 61 5.08 -2.11 9.38
CA VAL A 61 5.56 -0.89 10.04
C VAL A 61 4.48 -0.26 10.93
N ALA A 62 3.32 -0.90 11.10
CA ALA A 62 2.21 -0.31 11.81
C ALA A 62 2.34 -0.39 13.33
N ASP A 63 1.82 0.63 14.01
CA ASP A 63 1.54 0.60 15.44
C ASP A 63 0.30 -0.28 15.69
N GLY A 64 0.52 -1.53 16.06
CA GLY A 64 -0.56 -2.50 16.28
C GLY A 64 -1.41 -2.72 15.04
N SER A 65 -2.72 -2.43 15.12
CA SER A 65 -3.67 -2.60 14.02
C SER A 65 -3.97 -1.30 13.26
N ALA A 66 -3.16 -0.26 13.42
CA ALA A 66 -3.38 1.06 12.79
C ALA A 66 -2.92 1.08 11.33
N TRP A 67 -3.59 0.32 10.47
CA TRP A 67 -3.27 0.22 9.04
C TRP A 67 -4.51 -0.01 8.16
N ALA A 68 -4.38 0.37 6.90
CA ALA A 68 -5.31 0.05 5.82
C ALA A 68 -4.48 -0.30 4.59
N VAL A 69 -4.58 -1.53 4.09
CA VAL A 69 -3.67 -2.06 3.07
C VAL A 69 -4.41 -2.60 1.85
N LYS A 70 -3.77 -2.47 0.69
CA LYS A 70 -4.07 -3.28 -0.49
C LYS A 70 -2.79 -3.86 -1.07
N ASN A 71 -2.80 -5.17 -1.23
CA ASN A 71 -1.71 -5.95 -1.78
C ASN A 71 -2.05 -6.48 -3.18
N GLY A 72 -1.01 -6.80 -3.95
CA GLY A 72 -1.13 -7.53 -5.22
C GLY A 72 0.16 -8.28 -5.55
N TRP A 73 -0.01 -9.49 -6.10
CA TRP A 73 1.07 -10.43 -6.36
C TRP A 73 0.69 -11.31 -7.56
N MET A 74 1.62 -11.48 -8.51
CA MET A 74 1.40 -12.33 -9.68
C MET A 74 2.73 -12.65 -10.36
N PRO A 75 2.96 -13.90 -10.81
CA PRO A 75 4.06 -14.21 -11.72
C PRO A 75 3.79 -13.61 -13.11
N ARG A 76 4.85 -13.29 -13.86
CA ARG A 76 4.74 -12.83 -15.25
C ARG A 76 4.97 -14.00 -16.19
N ASP A 77 4.01 -14.31 -17.06
CA ASP A 77 4.11 -15.43 -17.99
C ASP A 77 5.39 -15.38 -18.84
N ALA A 78 5.83 -14.18 -19.24
CA ALA A 78 7.02 -13.99 -20.07
C ALA A 78 8.35 -14.35 -19.37
N THR A 79 8.41 -14.33 -18.03
CA THR A 79 9.67 -14.52 -17.29
C THR A 79 9.58 -15.55 -16.17
N GLY A 80 8.38 -15.94 -15.75
CA GLY A 80 8.12 -16.70 -14.52
C GLY A 80 8.36 -15.91 -13.23
N LEU A 81 8.89 -14.69 -13.30
CA LEU A 81 9.24 -13.88 -12.12
C LEU A 81 8.03 -13.14 -11.56
N TRP A 82 8.03 -12.94 -10.26
CA TRP A 82 6.94 -12.34 -9.51
C TRP A 82 7.02 -10.82 -9.48
N VAL A 83 5.87 -10.19 -9.67
CA VAL A 83 5.59 -8.81 -9.31
C VAL A 83 4.84 -8.84 -7.98
N VAL A 84 5.31 -8.09 -6.98
CA VAL A 84 4.71 -8.02 -5.64
C VAL A 84 4.68 -6.57 -5.19
N HIS A 85 3.53 -6.11 -4.69
CA HIS A 85 3.37 -4.76 -4.19
C HIS A 85 2.44 -4.68 -3.00
N SER A 86 2.67 -3.66 -2.17
CA SER A 86 1.84 -3.30 -1.03
C SER A 86 1.72 -1.79 -0.94
N PHE A 87 0.50 -1.28 -0.81
CA PHE A 87 0.26 0.15 -0.65
C PHE A 87 -0.93 0.40 0.28
N GLY A 88 -0.90 1.52 1.01
CA GLY A 88 -1.88 1.77 2.05
C GLY A 88 -1.62 3.03 2.88
N ARG A 89 -2.42 3.17 3.94
CA ARG A 89 -2.21 4.15 5.02
C ARG A 89 -1.80 3.40 6.27
N VAL A 90 -0.86 3.95 7.04
CA VAL A 90 -0.32 3.33 8.24
C VAL A 90 0.05 4.38 9.27
N THR A 91 -0.22 4.10 10.55
CA THR A 91 0.37 4.83 11.66
C THR A 91 1.60 4.08 12.15
N SER A 92 2.74 4.74 12.25
CA SER A 92 4.02 4.17 12.68
C SER A 92 4.76 5.17 13.55
N GLY A 93 5.09 4.79 14.79
CA GLY A 93 5.70 5.71 15.75
C GLY A 93 4.85 6.97 15.98
N GLY A 94 3.51 6.83 15.99
CA GLY A 94 2.58 7.95 16.12
C GLY A 94 2.39 8.80 14.85
N ARG A 95 3.15 8.55 13.79
CA ARG A 95 3.04 9.28 12.51
C ARG A 95 2.12 8.57 11.55
N ASP A 96 1.15 9.31 11.02
CA ASP A 96 0.19 8.82 10.03
C ASP A 96 0.68 9.09 8.60
N CYS A 97 0.91 8.03 7.83
CA CYS A 97 1.59 8.05 6.54
C CYS A 97 0.82 7.31 5.45
N LEU A 98 0.94 7.79 4.21
CA LEU A 98 0.66 6.99 3.02
C LEU A 98 1.96 6.32 2.56
N LEU A 99 1.90 5.04 2.26
CA LEU A 99 3.06 4.25 1.84
C LEU A 99 2.69 3.41 0.62
N ALA A 100 3.57 3.38 -0.37
CA ALA A 100 3.42 2.55 -1.55
C ALA A 100 4.77 1.94 -1.94
N VAL A 101 4.83 0.61 -2.01
CA VAL A 101 6.01 -0.15 -2.39
C VAL A 101 5.63 -1.08 -3.55
N LEU A 102 6.32 -0.90 -4.67
CA LEU A 102 6.16 -1.73 -5.87
C LEU A 102 7.49 -2.43 -6.13
N SER A 103 7.45 -3.72 -6.43
CA SER A 103 8.64 -4.51 -6.69
C SER A 103 8.36 -5.62 -7.70
N ASP A 104 9.35 -5.98 -8.48
CA ASP A 104 9.29 -7.04 -9.49
C ASP A 104 10.62 -7.81 -9.59
N GLY A 105 10.62 -8.87 -10.40
CA GLY A 105 11.82 -9.67 -10.68
C GLY A 105 12.15 -10.74 -9.62
N HIS A 106 11.21 -11.09 -8.74
CA HIS A 106 11.45 -12.08 -7.68
C HIS A 106 11.27 -13.50 -8.18
N ALA A 107 12.07 -14.46 -7.71
CA ALA A 107 11.90 -15.86 -8.11
C ALA A 107 10.66 -16.47 -7.45
N THR A 108 10.28 -15.98 -6.26
CA THR A 108 9.06 -16.42 -5.55
C THR A 108 8.23 -15.24 -5.02
N MET A 109 6.94 -15.50 -4.76
CA MET A 109 6.09 -14.54 -4.05
C MET A 109 6.66 -14.17 -2.68
N ALA A 110 7.16 -15.16 -1.93
CA ALA A 110 7.66 -14.97 -0.57
C ALA A 110 8.88 -14.03 -0.53
N GLU A 111 9.81 -14.19 -1.48
CA GLU A 111 10.92 -13.27 -1.66
C GLU A 111 10.42 -11.85 -1.96
N GLY A 112 9.45 -11.70 -2.86
CA GLY A 112 8.86 -10.40 -3.17
C GLY A 112 8.19 -9.73 -1.96
N VAL A 113 7.47 -10.49 -1.13
CA VAL A 113 6.89 -9.98 0.12
C VAL A 113 8.00 -9.51 1.07
N ALA A 114 9.05 -10.30 1.27
CA ALA A 114 10.18 -9.92 2.12
C ALA A 114 10.88 -8.64 1.63
N ARG A 115 11.05 -8.49 0.31
CA ARG A 115 11.62 -7.26 -0.30
C ARG A 115 10.71 -6.05 -0.10
N VAL A 116 9.40 -6.22 -0.29
CA VAL A 116 8.41 -5.16 -0.05
C VAL A 116 8.44 -4.69 1.40
N GLU A 117 8.50 -5.61 2.36
CA GLU A 117 8.56 -5.28 3.78
C GLU A 117 9.89 -4.63 4.20
N ALA A 118 11.01 -5.07 3.63
CA ALA A 118 12.29 -4.44 3.86
C ALA A 118 12.29 -2.98 3.35
N ALA A 119 11.75 -2.75 2.15
CA ALA A 119 11.61 -1.41 1.59
C ALA A 119 10.64 -0.53 2.40
N ALA A 120 9.53 -1.09 2.91
CA ALA A 120 8.61 -0.37 3.78
C ALA A 120 9.30 0.12 5.06
N ARG A 121 10.05 -0.75 5.74
CA ARG A 121 10.82 -0.37 6.94
C ARG A 121 11.87 0.69 6.63
N ALA A 122 12.63 0.52 5.54
CA ALA A 122 13.64 1.48 5.12
C ALA A 122 13.03 2.86 4.79
N ALA A 123 11.89 2.90 4.10
CA ALA A 123 11.19 4.14 3.79
C ALA A 123 10.77 4.89 5.07
N MET A 124 10.20 4.18 6.04
CA MET A 124 9.79 4.78 7.32
C MET A 124 10.97 5.27 8.14
N ALA A 125 12.07 4.51 8.17
CA ALA A 125 13.30 4.91 8.85
C ALA A 125 13.98 6.14 8.22
N ALA A 126 13.77 6.37 6.92
CA ALA A 126 14.34 7.50 6.19
C ALA A 126 13.49 8.79 6.29
N LEU A 127 12.28 8.72 6.85
CA LEU A 127 11.46 9.93 7.01
C LEU A 127 12.11 10.88 8.03
N PRO A 128 12.17 12.18 7.74
CA PRO A 128 12.66 13.15 8.72
C PRO A 128 11.74 13.16 9.94
N PRO A 129 12.27 13.48 11.14
CA PRO A 129 11.43 13.65 12.34
C PRO A 129 10.30 14.64 12.05
N GLN A 130 9.13 14.41 12.65
CA GLN A 130 8.05 15.40 12.55
C GLN A 130 8.52 16.70 13.23
N PRO A 131 8.21 17.88 12.65
CA PRO A 131 8.41 19.14 13.37
C PRO A 131 7.68 19.06 14.71
N ALA A 132 8.30 19.55 15.77
CA ALA A 132 7.60 19.75 17.03
C ALA A 132 6.46 20.76 16.79
N GLU A 133 5.24 20.41 17.23
CA GLU A 133 4.11 21.35 17.30
C GLU A 133 4.36 22.45 18.33
#